data_AF-A0A1S1NE72-F1
#
_entry.id   AF-A0A1S1NE72-F1
#
_cell.length_a   1.000
_cell.length_b   1.000
_cell.length_c   1.000
_cell.angle_alpha   90.00
_cell.angle_beta   90.00
_cell.angle_gamma   90.00
#
_symmetry.space_group_name_H-M   'P 1'
#
loop_
_entity.id
_entity.type
_entity.pdbx_description
1 polymer ?
#
loop_
_entity_poly.entity_id
_entity_poly.type
_entity_poly.pdbx_seq_one_letter_code
_entity_poly.pdbx_strand_id
1 'polypeptide(L)'
;MVVEASTGGALHASRARCDTDPSFTVAKLANPAGGCAPSGYDRFGPPSADDRTGHLCLVPNLVVGHCYRLGVAVGMWNLVDCTGAGPATIRVTQRLDTDDARACAAGDQLPARSYPAPPRTYCLGLAT
;
A
#
# COMPACT_ATOMS: atom_id res chain seq x y z
N MET A 1 -7.95 -4.20 6.72
CA MET A 1 -9.03 -3.41 6.11
C MET A 1 -8.84 -3.43 4.60
N VAL A 2 -9.89 -3.28 3.81
CA VAL A 2 -9.79 -3.03 2.37
C VAL A 2 -10.19 -1.60 2.09
N VAL A 3 -9.72 -1.05 0.97
CA VAL A 3 -10.13 0.26 0.46
C VAL A 3 -10.61 0.06 -0.96
N GLU A 4 -11.88 0.32 -1.21
CA GLU A 4 -12.55 0.01 -2.48
C GLU A 4 -13.40 1.19 -2.93
N ALA A 5 -13.64 1.31 -4.23
CA ALA A 5 -14.55 2.33 -4.74
C ALA A 5 -16.01 2.00 -4.36
N SER A 6 -16.69 2.95 -3.74
CA SER A 6 -18.13 2.89 -3.50
C SER A 6 -18.92 3.14 -4.79
N THR A 7 -20.23 2.88 -4.77
CA THR A 7 -21.15 3.12 -5.89
C THR A 7 -21.16 4.59 -6.36
N GLY A 8 -20.72 5.53 -5.52
CA GLY A 8 -20.54 6.95 -5.87
C GLY A 8 -19.13 7.33 -6.37
N GLY A 9 -18.23 6.36 -6.56
CA GLY A 9 -16.86 6.57 -7.04
C GLY A 9 -15.84 6.95 -5.96
N ALA A 10 -16.28 7.36 -4.76
CA ALA A 10 -15.39 7.64 -3.64
C ALA A 10 -14.87 6.34 -3.01
N LEU A 11 -13.58 6.30 -2.66
CA LEU A 11 -12.97 5.21 -1.93
C LEU A 11 -13.52 5.13 -0.49
N HIS A 12 -13.88 3.92 -0.09
CA HIS A 12 -14.41 3.57 1.21
C HIS A 12 -13.55 2.48 1.85
N ALA A 13 -13.15 2.71 3.10
CA ALA A 13 -12.41 1.74 3.88
C ALA A 13 -13.33 0.89 4.76
N SER A 14 -13.21 -0.44 4.67
CA SER A 14 -14.02 -1.38 5.44
C SER A 14 -13.18 -2.50 6.08
N ARG A 15 -13.74 -3.20 7.05
CA ARG A 15 -13.05 -4.33 7.70
C ARG A 15 -12.84 -5.45 6.67
N ALA A 16 -11.61 -5.96 6.62
CA ALA A 16 -11.24 -7.09 5.78
C ALA A 16 -11.15 -8.38 6.60
N ARG A 17 -11.20 -9.53 5.93
CA ARG A 17 -10.79 -10.80 6.53
C ARG A 17 -9.26 -10.84 6.63
N CYS A 18 -8.73 -11.74 7.45
CA CYS A 18 -7.29 -11.82 7.68
C CYS A 18 -6.51 -12.33 6.45
N ASP A 19 -7.18 -13.08 5.58
CA ASP A 19 -6.66 -13.66 4.34
C ASP A 19 -6.90 -12.77 3.10
N THR A 20 -7.44 -11.57 3.28
CA THR A 20 -7.69 -10.65 2.17
C THR A 20 -6.40 -10.02 1.65
N ASP A 21 -6.20 -10.09 0.34
CA ASP A 21 -5.04 -9.55 -0.35
C ASP A 21 -5.42 -8.76 -1.63
N PRO A 22 -5.00 -7.49 -1.77
CA PRO A 22 -4.30 -6.70 -0.75
C PRO A 22 -5.24 -6.24 0.35
N SER A 23 -4.66 -5.97 1.51
CA SER A 23 -5.35 -5.28 2.60
C SER A 23 -4.45 -4.22 3.22
N PHE A 24 -4.99 -3.45 4.15
CA PHE A 24 -4.29 -2.39 4.87
C PHE A 24 -4.45 -2.53 6.37
N THR A 25 -3.40 -2.17 7.09
CA THR A 25 -3.40 -1.90 8.53
C THR A 25 -3.57 -0.40 8.73
N VAL A 26 -4.48 -0.01 9.65
CA VAL A 26 -4.56 1.38 10.10
C VAL A 26 -3.41 1.64 11.04
N ALA A 27 -2.45 2.46 10.63
CA ALA A 27 -1.34 2.87 11.46
C ALA A 27 -1.78 3.86 12.54
N LYS A 28 -2.51 4.89 12.09
CA LYS A 28 -2.99 5.99 12.91
C LYS A 28 -4.04 6.79 12.15
N LEU A 29 -4.66 7.73 12.86
CA LEU A 29 -5.49 8.76 12.26
C LEU A 29 -4.62 9.92 11.77
N ALA A 30 -5.06 10.53 10.67
CA ALA A 30 -4.49 11.75 10.15
C ALA A 30 -4.68 12.91 11.13
N ASN A 31 -3.79 13.90 11.08
CA ASN A 31 -3.94 15.14 11.84
C ASN A 31 -5.12 15.99 11.29
N PRO A 32 -5.50 17.12 11.93
CA PRO A 32 -6.60 17.96 11.46
C PRO A 32 -6.42 18.52 10.03
N ALA A 33 -5.18 18.68 9.57
CA ALA A 33 -4.88 19.06 8.18
C ALA A 33 -4.88 17.85 7.21
N GLY A 34 -5.25 16.67 7.69
CA GLY A 34 -5.23 15.40 6.97
C GLY A 34 -3.84 14.78 6.81
N GLY A 35 -2.79 15.39 7.35
CA GLY A 35 -1.42 14.89 7.21
C GLY A 35 -1.15 13.62 8.02
N CYS A 36 -0.33 12.73 7.48
CA CYS A 36 0.11 11.50 8.13
C CYS A 36 1.52 11.58 8.75
N ALA A 37 2.04 12.76 9.10
CA ALA A 37 3.43 12.96 9.53
C ALA A 37 3.87 12.03 10.69
N PRO A 38 5.07 11.41 10.63
CA PRO A 38 6.06 11.48 9.55
C PRO A 38 5.57 10.81 8.24
N SER A 39 6.09 11.22 7.09
CA SER A 39 5.72 10.67 5.76
C SER A 39 5.98 9.16 5.65
N GLY A 40 5.36 8.51 4.66
CA GLY A 40 5.57 7.08 4.34
C GLY A 40 4.29 6.25 4.31
N TYR A 41 3.20 6.76 4.89
CA TYR A 41 1.90 6.10 4.89
C TYR A 41 1.16 6.26 3.56
N ASP A 42 0.37 5.25 3.20
CA ASP A 42 -0.65 5.37 2.15
C ASP A 42 -1.83 6.18 2.68
N ARG A 43 -2.30 7.11 1.85
CA ARG A 43 -3.42 8.00 2.17
C ARG A 43 -4.28 8.19 0.94
N PHE A 44 -5.59 8.10 1.14
CA PHE A 44 -6.60 8.40 0.14
C PHE A 44 -7.35 9.66 0.57
N GLY A 45 -6.89 10.84 0.12
CA GLY A 45 -7.51 12.11 0.49
C GLY A 45 -8.67 12.51 -0.45
N PRO A 46 -9.43 13.56 -0.09
CA PRO A 46 -10.39 14.17 -1.00
C PRO A 46 -9.75 14.62 -2.33
N PRO A 47 -10.47 14.54 -3.47
CA PRO A 47 -11.86 14.10 -3.60
C PRO A 47 -12.02 12.57 -3.73
N SER A 48 -10.93 11.82 -3.64
CA SER A 48 -10.90 10.40 -4.01
C SER A 48 -11.51 9.47 -2.96
N ALA A 49 -11.72 9.92 -1.73
CA ALA A 49 -12.21 9.09 -0.63
C ALA A 49 -13.28 9.81 0.20
N ASP A 50 -14.13 9.02 0.87
CA ASP A 50 -15.03 9.57 1.88
C ASP A 50 -14.27 10.14 3.09
N ASP A 51 -14.93 10.99 3.88
CA ASP A 51 -14.30 11.68 5.02
C ASP A 51 -13.61 10.71 5.98
N ARG A 52 -14.27 9.59 6.31
CA ARG A 52 -13.73 8.60 7.26
C ARG A 52 -12.43 7.99 6.75
N THR A 53 -12.41 7.60 5.49
CA THR A 53 -11.26 7.02 4.80
C THR A 53 -10.15 8.04 4.63
N GLY A 54 -10.51 9.30 4.35
CA GLY A 54 -9.61 10.45 4.23
C GLY A 54 -8.79 10.76 5.48
N HIS A 55 -9.27 10.32 6.65
CA HIS A 55 -8.61 10.46 7.94
C HIS A 55 -7.74 9.26 8.34
N LEU A 56 -7.54 8.27 7.46
CA LEU A 56 -6.72 7.10 7.77
C LEU A 56 -5.30 7.22 7.19
N CYS A 57 -4.31 6.91 8.01
CA CYS A 57 -2.94 6.66 7.59
C CYS A 57 -2.72 5.15 7.52
N LEU A 58 -2.43 4.64 6.34
CA LEU A 58 -2.47 3.21 6.05
C LEU A 58 -1.08 2.65 5.77
N VAL A 59 -0.87 1.42 6.22
CA VAL A 59 0.26 0.58 5.82
C VAL A 59 -0.34 -0.62 5.09
N PRO A 60 -0.01 -0.88 3.82
CA PRO A 60 -0.52 -2.03 3.12
C PRO A 60 0.06 -3.31 3.74
N ASN A 61 -0.69 -4.38 3.61
CA ASN A 61 -0.35 -5.75 3.92
C ASN A 61 -0.17 -6.48 2.58
N LEU A 62 0.99 -6.30 1.96
CA LEU A 62 1.36 -6.98 0.72
C LEU A 62 2.01 -8.33 1.03
N VAL A 63 1.82 -9.29 0.13
CA VAL A 63 2.27 -10.67 0.28
C VAL A 63 3.50 -10.91 -0.57
N VAL A 64 4.50 -11.57 0.01
CA VAL A 64 5.74 -11.93 -0.69
C VAL A 64 5.42 -12.87 -1.86
N GLY A 65 6.03 -12.59 -3.01
CA GLY A 65 5.84 -13.35 -4.24
C GLY A 65 4.69 -12.84 -5.11
N HIS A 66 3.74 -12.07 -4.56
CA HIS A 66 2.61 -11.53 -5.29
C HIS A 66 2.98 -10.26 -6.07
N CYS A 67 2.20 -9.98 -7.10
CA CYS A 67 2.37 -8.82 -7.97
C CYS A 67 1.21 -7.84 -7.81
N TYR A 68 1.55 -6.56 -7.77
CA TYR A 68 0.59 -5.49 -7.59
C TYR A 68 0.78 -4.41 -8.64
N ARG A 69 -0.33 -3.90 -9.14
CA ARG A 69 -0.36 -2.69 -9.95
C ARG A 69 -0.79 -1.52 -9.10
N LEU A 70 -0.06 -0.42 -9.18
CA LEU A 70 -0.52 0.83 -8.59
C LEU A 70 -1.79 1.28 -9.33
N GLY A 71 -2.89 1.40 -8.60
CA GLY A 71 -4.17 1.85 -9.14
C GLY A 71 -4.16 3.31 -9.56
N VAL A 72 -5.28 3.75 -10.15
CA VAL A 72 -5.54 5.15 -10.53
C VAL A 72 -5.48 6.13 -9.36
N ALA A 73 -5.77 5.65 -8.14
CA ALA A 73 -5.51 6.39 -6.90
C ALA A 73 -4.12 6.03 -6.38
N VAL A 74 -3.24 7.03 -6.24
CA VAL A 74 -1.89 6.86 -5.69
C VAL A 74 -1.97 6.17 -4.32
N GLY A 75 -1.24 5.07 -4.16
CA GLY A 75 -1.25 4.26 -2.93
C GLY A 75 -2.25 3.10 -2.91
N MET A 76 -3.13 2.99 -3.93
CA MET A 76 -3.99 1.83 -4.09
C MET A 76 -3.20 0.70 -4.77
N TRP A 77 -3.18 -0.47 -4.14
CA TRP A 77 -2.53 -1.66 -4.68
C TRP A 77 -3.61 -2.59 -5.19
N ASN A 78 -3.47 -3.09 -6.42
CA ASN A 78 -4.37 -4.10 -6.98
C ASN A 78 -3.57 -5.37 -7.23
N LEU A 79 -4.00 -6.49 -6.67
CA LEU A 79 -3.41 -7.80 -6.95
C LEU A 79 -3.62 -8.13 -8.44
N VAL A 80 -2.55 -8.54 -9.10
CA VAL A 80 -2.54 -8.94 -10.52
C VAL A 80 -1.62 -10.13 -10.72
N ASP A 81 -1.82 -10.86 -11.81
CA ASP A 81 -0.85 -11.88 -12.24
C ASP A 81 0.50 -11.23 -12.53
N CYS A 82 1.59 -11.91 -12.15
CA CYS A 82 2.95 -11.43 -12.45
C CYS A 82 3.29 -11.55 -13.95
N THR A 83 2.73 -12.55 -14.63
CA THR A 83 3.06 -12.85 -16.03
C THR A 83 2.35 -11.90 -16.98
N GLY A 84 3.09 -11.33 -17.94
CA GLY A 84 2.52 -10.41 -18.95
C GLY A 84 2.08 -9.07 -18.38
N ALA A 85 2.44 -8.78 -17.13
CA ALA A 85 2.02 -7.60 -16.43
C ALA A 85 2.94 -6.43 -16.83
N GLY A 86 2.43 -5.52 -17.66
CA GLY A 86 3.18 -4.39 -18.20
C GLY A 86 3.91 -3.53 -17.13
N PRO A 87 4.65 -2.49 -17.56
CA PRO A 87 5.72 -1.85 -16.78
C PRO A 87 5.32 -1.21 -15.44
N ALA A 88 4.02 -1.07 -15.15
CA ALA A 88 3.49 -0.56 -13.89
C ALA A 88 3.23 -1.66 -12.83
N THR A 89 3.67 -2.90 -13.08
CA THR A 89 3.46 -4.03 -12.17
C THR A 89 4.71 -4.33 -11.38
N ILE A 90 4.56 -4.43 -10.06
CA ILE A 90 5.65 -4.59 -9.12
C ILE A 90 5.45 -5.89 -8.35
N ARG A 91 6.50 -6.68 -8.21
CA ARG A 91 6.52 -7.89 -7.39
C ARG A 91 7.10 -7.59 -6.01
N VAL A 92 6.47 -8.10 -4.95
CA VAL A 92 7.07 -8.07 -3.61
C VAL A 92 8.07 -9.21 -3.49
N THR A 93 9.36 -8.90 -3.45
CA THR A 93 10.43 -9.91 -3.34
C THR A 93 10.67 -10.31 -1.90
N GLN A 94 10.51 -9.36 -0.96
CA GLN A 94 10.68 -9.59 0.46
C GLN A 94 9.83 -8.61 1.27
N ARG A 95 9.42 -9.06 2.46
CA ARG A 95 8.82 -8.21 3.49
C ARG A 95 9.65 -8.35 4.78
N LEU A 96 9.96 -7.21 5.37
CA LEU A 96 10.64 -7.08 6.65
C LEU A 96 9.75 -6.29 7.61
N ASP A 97 9.74 -6.63 8.89
CA ASP A 97 9.03 -5.86 9.92
C ASP A 97 9.97 -4.83 10.59
N THR A 98 10.69 -4.07 9.76
CA THR A 98 11.60 -2.96 10.11
C THR A 98 11.25 -1.73 9.27
N ASP A 99 11.61 -0.52 9.70
CA ASP A 99 11.57 0.69 8.86
C ASP A 99 12.98 0.98 8.32
N ASP A 100 13.44 0.16 7.38
CA ASP A 100 14.77 0.30 6.80
C ASP A 100 14.80 -0.12 5.32
N ALA A 101 14.67 0.88 4.44
CA ALA A 101 14.74 0.67 2.99
C ALA A 101 16.10 0.10 2.53
N ARG A 102 17.17 0.27 3.31
CA ARG A 102 18.51 -0.21 2.97
C ARG A 102 18.71 -1.69 3.29
N ALA A 103 17.76 -2.32 3.97
CA ALA A 103 17.79 -3.75 4.24
C ALA A 103 17.46 -4.59 2.99
N CYS A 104 16.91 -3.98 1.93
CA CYS A 104 16.72 -4.61 0.64
C CYS A 104 18.06 -4.72 -0.11
N ALA A 105 18.28 -5.85 -0.77
CA ALA A 105 19.53 -6.10 -1.47
C ALA A 105 19.67 -5.13 -2.66
N ALA A 106 20.91 -4.80 -3.05
CA ALA A 106 21.16 -3.99 -4.25
C ALA A 106 20.64 -4.63 -5.56
N GLY A 107 20.23 -5.91 -5.52
CA GLY A 107 19.62 -6.63 -6.64
C GLY A 107 18.11 -6.41 -6.80
N ASP A 108 17.45 -5.75 -5.85
CA ASP A 108 16.06 -5.32 -6.02
C ASP A 108 16.01 -4.15 -7.01
N GLN A 109 15.40 -4.39 -8.17
CA GLN A 109 15.46 -3.49 -9.33
C GLN A 109 14.63 -2.22 -9.14
N LEU A 110 13.81 -2.14 -8.08
CA LEU A 110 12.93 -1.02 -7.77
C LEU A 110 13.18 -0.49 -6.35
N PRO A 111 12.97 0.81 -6.10
CA PRO A 111 13.12 1.39 -4.77
C PRO A 111 12.23 0.68 -3.73
N ALA A 112 12.83 0.28 -2.61
CA ALA A 112 12.09 -0.30 -1.49
C ALA A 112 11.07 0.69 -0.89
N ARG A 113 9.99 0.18 -0.31
CA ARG A 113 8.97 0.99 0.37
C ARG A 113 8.95 0.67 1.85
N SER A 114 9.28 1.67 2.67
CA SER A 114 9.32 1.53 4.13
C SER A 114 8.27 2.39 4.82
N TYR A 115 7.76 1.87 5.93
CA TYR A 115 6.70 2.44 6.74
C TYR A 115 7.15 2.45 8.21
N PRO A 116 6.93 3.55 8.94
CA PRO A 116 7.46 3.68 10.30
C PRO A 116 6.64 2.96 11.37
N ALA A 117 5.31 2.85 11.23
CA ALA A 117 4.45 2.23 12.24
C ALA A 117 3.16 1.62 11.65
N PRO A 118 2.88 0.31 11.80
CA PRO A 118 3.84 -0.69 12.22
C PRO A 118 5.08 -0.66 11.30
N PRO A 119 6.29 -0.88 11.84
CA PRO A 119 7.50 -0.89 11.04
C PRO A 119 7.36 -1.96 9.96
N ARG A 120 7.56 -1.55 8.71
CA ARG A 120 7.50 -2.47 7.57
C ARG A 120 8.32 -1.97 6.41
N THR A 121 9.10 -2.85 5.81
CA THR A 121 9.80 -2.60 4.56
C THR A 121 9.40 -3.67 3.54
N TYR A 122 9.05 -3.24 2.34
CA TYR A 122 8.87 -4.09 1.18
C TYR A 122 10.02 -3.87 0.20
N CYS A 123 10.70 -4.96 -0.12
CA CYS A 123 11.64 -5.01 -1.23
C CYS A 123 10.86 -5.36 -2.51
N LEU A 124 11.17 -4.64 -3.58
CA LEU A 124 10.35 -4.58 -4.78
C LEU A 124 11.19 -4.95 -6.01
N GLY A 125 10.65 -5.84 -6.83
CA GLY A 125 11.26 -6.27 -8.09
C GLY A 125 10.30 -6.07 -9.26
N LEU A 126 10.84 -6.19 -10.48
CA LEU A 126 10.01 -6.26 -11.67
C LEU A 126 9.16 -7.54 -11.64
N ALA A 127 7.92 -7.43 -12.11
CA ALA A 127 7.12 -8.62 -12.42
C ALA A 127 7.73 -9.33 -13.63
N THR A 128 7.90 -10.65 -13.53
CA THR A 128 8.46 -11.53 -14.56
C THR A 128 7.49 -12.65 -14.87
#